data_AF-A0A0G1U7D6-F1
#
_entry.id   AF-A0A0G1U7D6-F1
#
_cell.length_a   1.000
_cell.length_b   1.000
_cell.length_c   1.000
_cell.angle_alpha   90.00
_cell.angle_beta   90.00
_cell.angle_gamma   90.00
#
_symmetry.space_group_name_H-M   'P 1'
#
loop_
_entity.id
_entity.type
_entity.pdbx_description
1 polymer ?
#
loop_
_entity_poly.entity_id
_entity_poly.type
_entity_poly.pdbx_seq_one_letter_code
_entity_poly.pdbx_strand_id
1 'polypeptide(L)'
;MPEIRIIKEPISRAELKKIAEERFGDLVNAAVDVEQEIMAVGGEFHLEEQVLLYNKAGSKQQNIWGINIKPEERGDEFIEFDSLINIK
;
A
#
# COMPACT_ATOMS: atom_id res chain seq x y z
N MET A 1 3.13 -6.99 -16.46
CA MET A 1 3.58 -6.21 -15.30
C MET A 1 2.39 -6.15 -14.35
N PRO A 2 2.55 -6.51 -13.07
CA PRO A 2 1.51 -6.29 -12.07
C PRO A 2 1.11 -4.82 -12.06
N GLU A 3 -0.19 -4.58 -11.88
CA GLU A 3 -0.81 -3.25 -11.98
C GLU A 3 -1.01 -2.68 -10.57
N ILE A 4 -0.60 -1.43 -10.35
CA ILE A 4 -0.87 -0.71 -9.09
C ILE A 4 -2.35 -0.37 -9.04
N ARG A 5 -3.02 -0.70 -7.94
CA ARG A 5 -4.47 -0.53 -7.80
C ARG A 5 -4.83 0.29 -6.57
N ILE A 6 -5.84 1.15 -6.72
CA ILE A 6 -6.47 1.84 -5.61
C ILE A 6 -7.56 0.95 -5.03
N ILE A 7 -7.44 0.64 -3.75
CA ILE A 7 -8.36 -0.13 -2.94
C ILE A 7 -9.22 0.86 -2.15
N LYS A 8 -10.52 0.87 -2.47
CA LYS A 8 -11.54 1.69 -1.79
C LYS A 8 -12.50 0.86 -0.93
N GLU A 9 -12.53 -0.44 -1.19
CA GLU A 9 -13.35 -1.42 -0.49
C GLU A 9 -12.41 -2.46 0.15
N PRO A 10 -12.82 -3.14 1.23
CA PRO A 10 -12.00 -4.16 1.87
C PRO A 10 -11.45 -5.19 0.88
N ILE A 11 -10.13 -5.40 0.90
CA ILE A 11 -9.45 -6.43 0.11
C ILE A 11 -9.17 -7.67 0.97
N SER A 12 -9.25 -8.85 0.37
CA SER A 12 -8.98 -10.09 1.10
C SER A 12 -7.47 -10.30 1.31
N ARG A 13 -7.10 -11.00 2.38
CA ARG A 13 -5.71 -11.46 2.59
C ARG A 13 -5.21 -12.34 1.44
N ALA A 14 -6.07 -13.14 0.83
CA ALA A 14 -5.70 -14.00 -0.29
C ALA A 14 -5.30 -13.18 -1.55
N GLU A 15 -5.95 -12.04 -1.78
CA GLU A 15 -5.56 -11.14 -2.86
C GLU A 15 -4.26 -10.40 -2.55
N LEU A 16 -4.07 -9.95 -1.31
CA LEU A 16 -2.78 -9.36 -0.88
C LEU A 16 -1.62 -10.35 -1.05
N LYS A 17 -1.83 -11.64 -0.74
CA LYS A 17 -0.82 -12.69 -0.99
C LYS A 17 -0.46 -12.80 -2.46
N LYS A 18 -1.44 -12.78 -3.37
CA LYS A 18 -1.17 -12.81 -4.82
C LYS A 18 -0.36 -11.60 -5.27
N ILE A 19 -0.69 -10.41 -4.75
CA ILE A 19 0.07 -9.19 -5.03
C ILE A 19 1.51 -9.30 -4.51
N ALA A 20 1.71 -9.89 -3.32
CA ALA A 20 3.02 -10.13 -2.75
C ALA A 20 3.84 -11.08 -3.63
N GLU A 21 3.27 -12.23 -4.01
CA GLU A 21 3.90 -13.26 -4.85
C GLU A 21 4.36 -12.71 -6.21
N GLU A 22 3.62 -11.76 -6.77
CA GLU A 22 3.96 -11.10 -8.04
C GLU A 22 5.13 -10.10 -7.94
N ARG A 23 5.57 -9.76 -6.73
CA ARG A 23 6.54 -8.68 -6.45
C ARG A 23 7.68 -9.11 -5.52
N PHE A 24 7.37 -9.23 -4.22
CA PHE A 24 8.35 -9.38 -3.13
C PHE A 24 8.19 -10.70 -2.37
N GLY A 25 7.32 -11.60 -2.82
CA GLY A 25 7.06 -12.89 -2.19
C GLY A 25 6.02 -12.80 -1.08
N ASP A 26 6.39 -12.23 0.06
CA ASP A 26 5.59 -12.21 1.30
C ASP A 26 5.19 -10.80 1.76
N LEU A 27 5.67 -9.78 1.07
CA LEU A 27 5.46 -8.37 1.40
C LEU A 27 4.67 -7.64 0.30
N VAL A 28 3.77 -6.76 0.72
CA VAL A 28 3.08 -5.81 -0.15
C VAL A 28 3.39 -4.40 0.30
N ASN A 29 4.00 -3.60 -0.57
CA ASN A 29 4.07 -2.16 -0.37
C ASN A 29 2.67 -1.56 -0.54
N ALA A 30 2.35 -0.59 0.31
CA ALA A 30 1.12 0.19 0.19
C ALA A 30 1.33 1.65 0.59
N ALA A 31 0.67 2.56 -0.12
CA ALA A 31 0.47 3.93 0.34
C ALA A 31 -0.99 4.11 0.76
N VAL A 32 -1.24 4.72 1.92
CA VAL A 32 -2.57 4.91 2.51
C VAL A 32 -2.86 6.40 2.61
N ASP A 33 -4.01 6.85 2.10
CA ASP A 33 -4.56 8.17 2.43
C ASP A 33 -5.45 8.03 3.67
N VAL A 34 -4.98 8.56 4.80
CA VAL A 34 -5.68 8.41 6.09
C VAL A 34 -6.93 9.29 6.20
N GLU A 35 -7.07 10.33 5.38
CA GLU A 35 -8.26 11.19 5.38
C GLU A 35 -9.38 10.61 4.49
N GLN A 36 -9.00 9.93 3.40
CA GLN A 36 -9.95 9.30 2.49
C GLN A 36 -10.24 7.83 2.82
N GLU A 37 -9.46 7.23 3.73
CA GLU A 37 -9.55 5.81 4.11
C GLU A 37 -9.39 4.85 2.92
N ILE A 38 -8.50 5.20 1.99
CA ILE A 38 -8.16 4.38 0.81
C ILE A 38 -6.67 4.07 0.77
N MET A 39 -6.30 3.02 0.04
CA MET A 39 -4.88 2.68 -0.16
C MET A 39 -4.58 2.33 -1.62
N ALA A 40 -3.34 2.52 -2.04
CA ALA A 40 -2.80 1.99 -3.28
C ALA A 40 -1.80 0.88 -2.97
N VAL A 41 -1.87 -0.23 -3.70
CA VAL A 41 -1.03 -1.43 -3.51
C VAL A 41 -0.51 -1.98 -4.83
N GLY A 42 0.59 -2.74 -4.77
CA GLY A 42 1.13 -3.51 -5.90
C GLY A 42 2.24 -2.82 -6.68
N GLY A 43 2.72 -1.69 -6.19
CA GLY A 43 3.93 -1.03 -6.66
C GLY A 43 5.19 -1.77 -6.25
N GLU A 44 6.30 -1.46 -6.93
CA GLU A 44 7.63 -1.86 -6.47
C GLU A 44 8.07 -0.95 -5.33
N PHE A 45 7.68 0.34 -5.34
CA PHE A 45 8.00 1.30 -4.29
C PHE A 45 6.75 2.06 -3.82
N HIS A 46 6.70 2.42 -2.53
CA HIS A 46 5.62 3.26 -1.97
C HIS A 46 5.43 4.59 -2.70
N LEU A 47 6.49 5.11 -3.35
CA LEU A 47 6.42 6.34 -4.13
C LEU A 47 5.47 6.21 -5.33
N GLU A 48 5.43 5.06 -6.00
CA GLU A 48 4.54 4.85 -7.14
C GLU A 48 3.07 4.85 -6.70
N GLU A 49 2.80 4.24 -5.55
CA GLU A 49 1.48 4.19 -4.90
C GLU A 49 1.04 5.57 -4.42
N GLN A 50 1.94 6.34 -3.79
CA GLN A 50 1.69 7.73 -3.41
C GLN A 50 1.34 8.59 -4.64
N VAL A 51 2.12 8.46 -5.72
CA VAL A 51 1.89 9.20 -6.97
C VAL A 51 0.53 8.82 -7.56
N LEU A 52 0.12 7.56 -7.48
CA LEU A 52 -1.19 7.12 -7.95
C LEU A 52 -2.32 7.74 -7.11
N LEU A 53 -2.23 7.71 -5.79
CA LEU A 53 -3.21 8.35 -4.90
C LEU A 53 -3.31 9.85 -5.15
N TYR A 54 -2.17 10.54 -5.24
CA TYR A 54 -2.13 11.96 -5.54
C TYR A 54 -2.81 12.29 -6.88
N ASN A 55 -2.43 11.60 -7.95
CA ASN A 55 -2.91 11.92 -9.30
C ASN A 55 -4.33 11.43 -9.60
N LYS A 56 -4.76 10.31 -9.02
CA LYS A 56 -6.04 9.67 -9.37
C LYS A 56 -7.12 9.82 -8.30
N ALA A 57 -6.74 9.87 -7.03
CA ALA A 57 -7.68 10.08 -5.93
C ALA A 57 -7.67 11.51 -5.39
N GLY A 58 -6.78 12.38 -5.89
CA GLY A 58 -6.68 13.76 -5.40
C GLY A 58 -6.19 13.85 -3.95
N SER A 59 -5.53 12.79 -3.47
CA SER A 59 -4.97 12.72 -2.13
C SER A 59 -3.90 13.78 -1.91
N LYS A 60 -3.86 14.38 -0.71
CA LYS A 60 -2.81 15.34 -0.35
C LYS A 60 -1.61 14.58 0.20
N GLN A 61 -0.40 14.95 -0.23
CA GLN A 61 0.84 14.28 0.22
C GLN A 61 0.97 14.18 1.74
N GLN A 62 0.53 15.21 2.48
CA GLN A 62 0.56 15.22 3.95
C GLN A 62 -0.30 14.10 4.57
N ASN A 63 -1.34 13.64 3.88
CA ASN A 63 -2.24 12.58 4.33
C ASN A 63 -1.81 11.18 3.86
N ILE A 64 -0.83 11.08 2.94
CA ILE A 64 -0.41 9.79 2.37
C ILE A 64 0.74 9.20 3.19
N TRP A 65 0.58 7.99 3.70
CA TRP A 65 1.60 7.30 4.49
C TRP A 65 1.94 5.94 3.87
N GLY A 66 3.22 5.61 3.80
CA GLY A 66 3.71 4.32 3.32
C GLY A 66 3.70 3.29 4.45
N ILE A 67 3.22 2.09 4.13
CA ILE A 67 3.24 0.92 5.01
C ILE A 67 3.70 -0.31 4.23
N ASN A 68 4.18 -1.32 4.94
CA ASN A 68 4.29 -2.67 4.40
C ASN A 68 3.19 -3.53 5.01
N ILE A 69 2.56 -4.34 4.18
CA ILE A 69 1.59 -5.34 4.62
C ILE A 69 2.22 -6.71 4.47
N LYS A 70 2.19 -7.50 5.55
CA LYS A 70 2.68 -8.89 5.58
C LYS A 70 1.49 -9.84 5.69
N PRO A 71 0.95 -10.37 4.58
CA PRO A 71 -0.34 -11.06 4.60
C PRO A 71 -0.36 -12.38 5.40
N GLU A 72 0.81 -12.99 5.60
CA GLU A 72 1.00 -14.18 6.43
C GLU A 72 1.02 -13.87 7.93
N GLU A 73 1.43 -12.65 8.31
CA GLU A 73 1.56 -12.24 9.70
C GLU A 73 0.21 -11.85 10.32
N ARG A 74 0.16 -11.86 11.66
CA ARG A 74 -1.05 -11.59 12.45
C ARG A 74 -0.76 -10.62 13.59
N GLY A 75 -1.82 -9.99 14.09
CA GLY A 75 -1.70 -9.00 15.16
C GLY A 75 -0.92 -7.78 14.67
N ASP A 76 -0.05 -7.26 15.54
CA ASP A 76 0.71 -6.04 15.29
C ASP A 76 1.76 -6.20 14.17
N GLU A 77 2.21 -7.43 13.90
CA GLU A 77 3.18 -7.74 12.83
C GLU A 77 2.57 -7.72 11.43
N PHE A 78 1.24 -7.57 11.31
CA PHE A 78 0.56 -7.54 10.00
C PHE A 78 0.92 -6.28 9.18
N ILE A 79 1.23 -5.17 9.86
CA ILE A 79 1.53 -3.88 9.24
C ILE A 79 2.83 -3.32 9.81
N GLU A 80 3.74 -2.91 8.93
CA GLU A 80 4.93 -2.15 9.29
C GLU A 80 4.85 -0.73 8.74
N PHE A 81 5.41 0.23 9.48
CA PHE A 81 5.35 1.65 9.14
C PHE A 81 6.70 2.20 8.66
N ASP A 82 7.62 1.33 8.26
CA ASP A 82 8.95 1.71 7.79
C ASP A 82 8.92 1.98 6.28
N SER A 83 8.79 3.26 5.92
CA SER A 83 8.78 3.71 4.53
C SER A 83 9.41 5.09 4.40
N LEU A 84 10.22 5.28 3.36
CA LEU A 84 10.89 6.55 3.08
C LEU A 84 9.91 7.69 2.78
N ILE A 85 8.73 7.39 2.25
CA ILE A 85 7.72 8.44 1.97
C ILE A 85 7.11 9.04 3.25
N ASN A 86 7.37 8.42 4.41
CA ASN A 86 6.94 8.93 5.71
C ASN A 86 7.84 10.05 6.24
N ILE A 87 8.99 10.30 5.61
CA ILE A 87 9.88 11.44 5.93
C ILE A 87 9.38 12.68 5.19
N LYS A 88 8.90 13.67 5.93
CA LYS A 88 8.25 14.88 5.39
C LYS A 88 8.69 16.13 6.14
#